data_AF-A0A1S3JKN8-F1
#
_entry.id   AF-A0A1S3JKN8-F1
#
_cell.length_a   1.000
_cell.length_b   1.000
_cell.length_c   1.000
_cell.angle_alpha   90.00
_cell.angle_beta   90.00
_cell.angle_gamma   90.00
#
_symmetry.space_group_name_H-M   'P 1'
#
loop_
_entity.id
_entity.type
_entity.pdbx_description
1 polymer ?
#
loop_
_entity_poly.entity_id
_entity_poly.type
_entity_poly.pdbx_seq_one_letter_code
_entity_poly.pdbx_strand_id
1 'polypeptide(L)'
;MDFCFLSLTDFELQYFWRWTDFGSYIEFLLLFSLLVGFITYICIDIKIVIEFIGFSAVFAEAMLGAPQFHRNWEKKSTIGMSIKMVSMWTCGDVFKTVYFILREAPPQFWICGLIQVSIDIGILFQVWYYRHYPQLAKPAVQ
;
A
#
# COMPACT_ATOMS: atom_id res chain seq x y z
N MET A 1 12.64 -19.86 -34.72
CA MET A 1 12.58 -18.49 -35.25
C MET A 1 11.16 -18.29 -35.73
N ASP A 2 10.24 -18.20 -34.78
CA ASP A 2 8.83 -17.89 -35.03
C ASP A 2 8.47 -16.75 -34.09
N PHE A 3 8.91 -15.57 -34.54
CA PHE A 3 8.36 -14.29 -34.16
C PHE A 3 6.87 -14.31 -34.57
N CYS A 4 6.04 -14.95 -33.75
CA CYS A 4 4.60 -14.76 -33.79
C CYS A 4 4.35 -13.34 -33.29
N PHE A 5 4.40 -12.43 -34.27
CA PHE A 5 3.68 -11.18 -34.34
C PHE A 5 3.11 -10.71 -33.00
N LEU A 6 3.77 -9.72 -32.41
CA LEU A 6 3.22 -8.82 -31.40
C LEU A 6 1.77 -8.43 -31.77
N SER A 7 0.78 -9.16 -31.26
CA SER A 7 -0.59 -8.67 -31.16
C SER A 7 -0.60 -7.67 -29.99
N LEU A 8 -0.16 -6.44 -30.27
CA LEU A 8 -0.39 -5.29 -29.40
C LEU A 8 -1.89 -4.93 -29.31
N THR A 9 -2.74 -5.67 -30.02
CA THR A 9 -4.17 -5.47 -30.20
C THR A 9 -5.07 -6.28 -29.27
N ASP A 10 -4.54 -7.28 -28.55
CA ASP A 10 -5.28 -8.01 -27.51
C ASP A 10 -5.07 -7.39 -26.11
N PHE A 11 -4.83 -6.07 -26.05
CA PHE A 11 -4.72 -5.34 -24.79
C PHE A 11 -6.12 -5.08 -24.20
N GLU A 12 -6.82 -6.15 -23.86
CA GLU A 12 -8.01 -6.06 -23.04
C GLU A 12 -7.58 -5.71 -21.61
N LEU A 13 -7.55 -4.40 -21.31
CA LEU A 13 -7.24 -3.82 -19.99
C LEU A 13 -7.99 -4.52 -18.84
N GLN A 14 -9.11 -5.16 -19.15
CA GLN A 14 -9.95 -5.95 -18.24
C GLN A 14 -9.26 -7.23 -17.73
N TYR A 15 -8.39 -7.84 -18.53
CA TYR A 15 -7.62 -9.05 -18.18
C TYR A 15 -6.18 -8.77 -17.79
N PHE A 16 -5.71 -7.53 -17.98
CA PHE A 16 -4.34 -7.11 -17.70
C PHE A 16 -3.86 -7.57 -16.32
N TRP A 17 -4.69 -7.44 -15.28
CA TRP A 17 -4.33 -7.80 -13.90
C TRP A 17 -4.83 -9.20 -13.46
N ARG A 18 -5.41 -9.98 -14.37
CA ARG A 18 -5.96 -11.32 -14.07
C ARG A 18 -5.07 -12.41 -14.63
N TRP A 19 -3.86 -12.50 -14.08
CA TRP A 19 -2.83 -13.46 -14.48
C TRP A 19 -3.26 -14.89 -14.18
N THR A 20 -3.20 -15.76 -15.18
CA THR A 20 -3.56 -17.18 -15.07
C THR A 20 -2.37 -18.06 -14.67
N ASP A 21 -1.15 -17.63 -15.02
CA ASP A 21 0.10 -18.32 -14.73
C ASP A 21 1.01 -17.44 -13.85
N PHE A 22 1.58 -18.04 -12.81
CA PHE A 22 2.45 -17.32 -11.86
C PHE A 22 3.79 -16.95 -12.49
N GLY A 23 4.30 -17.73 -13.44
CA GLY A 23 5.56 -17.45 -14.15
C GLY A 23 5.46 -16.18 -15.00
N SER A 24 4.41 -16.06 -15.82
CA SER A 24 4.18 -14.85 -16.62
C SER A 24 4.00 -13.59 -15.77
N TYR A 25 3.38 -13.71 -14.60
CA TYR A 25 3.27 -12.60 -13.63
C TYR A 25 4.63 -12.11 -13.14
N ILE A 26 5.51 -13.04 -12.73
CA ILE A 26 6.85 -12.70 -12.25
C ILE A 26 7.72 -12.11 -13.37
N GLU A 27 7.67 -12.68 -14.58
CA GLU A 27 8.41 -12.16 -15.73
C GLU A 27 8.02 -10.70 -16.05
N PHE A 28 6.72 -10.41 -16.10
CA PHE A 28 6.22 -9.06 -16.32
C PHE A 28 6.67 -8.10 -15.21
N LEU A 29 6.55 -8.51 -13.94
CA LEU A 29 6.99 -7.69 -12.80
C LEU A 29 8.49 -7.37 -12.84
N LEU A 30 9.32 -8.35 -13.21
CA LEU A 30 10.76 -8.16 -13.32
C LEU A 30 11.08 -7.18 -14.45
N LEU A 31 10.50 -7.36 -15.63
CA LEU A 31 10.68 -6.45 -16.76
C LEU A 31 10.23 -5.02 -16.44
N PHE A 32 9.05 -4.87 -15.82
CA PHE A 32 8.53 -3.58 -15.40
C PHE A 32 9.45 -2.92 -14.36
N SER A 33 9.90 -3.67 -13.35
CA SER A 33 10.79 -3.15 -12.31
C SER A 33 12.15 -2.73 -12.87
N LEU A 34 12.72 -3.49 -13.80
CA LEU A 34 13.98 -3.16 -14.48
C LEU A 34 13.83 -1.91 -15.34
N LEU A 35 12.74 -1.80 -16.09
CA LEU A 35 12.46 -0.63 -16.92
C LEU A 35 12.32 0.64 -16.07
N VAL A 36 11.46 0.61 -15.04
CA VAL A 36 11.25 1.75 -14.14
C VAL A 36 12.53 2.09 -13.38
N GLY A 37 13.28 1.09 -12.92
CA GLY A 37 14.57 1.27 -12.27
C GLY A 37 15.61 1.92 -13.19
N PHE A 38 15.70 1.49 -14.45
CA PHE A 38 16.59 2.07 -15.45
C PHE A 38 16.22 3.53 -15.77
N ILE A 39 14.94 3.83 -15.95
CA ILE A 39 14.46 5.21 -16.16
C ILE A 39 14.80 6.08 -14.95
N THR A 40 14.55 5.58 -13.74
CA THR A 40 14.83 6.31 -12.49
C THR A 40 16.32 6.53 -12.30
N TYR A 41 17.17 5.57 -12.70
CA TYR A 41 18.63 5.71 -12.68
C TYR A 41 19.11 6.83 -13.60
N ILE A 42 18.58 6.93 -14.83
CA ILE A 42 18.90 8.04 -15.74
C ILE A 42 18.45 9.38 -15.15
N CYS A 43 17.30 9.41 -14.47
CA CYS A 43 16.72 10.62 -13.89
C CYS A 43 17.25 10.97 -12.49
N ILE A 44 18.27 10.27 -11.97
CA ILE A 44 18.72 10.43 -10.57
C ILE A 44 19.26 11.83 -10.25
N ASP A 45 19.86 12.50 -11.23
CA ASP A 45 20.37 13.86 -11.08
C ASP A 45 19.25 14.92 -10.92
N ILE A 46 18.02 14.57 -11.31
CA ILE A 46 16.86 15.46 -11.22
C ILE A 46 16.16 15.25 -9.87
N LYS A 47 16.56 16.01 -8.86
CA LYS A 47 16.03 15.94 -7.48
C LYS A 47 14.50 15.96 -7.42
N ILE A 48 13.85 16.81 -8.21
CA ILE A 48 12.38 16.95 -8.23
C ILE A 48 11.70 15.62 -8.63
N VAL A 49 12.26 14.88 -9.58
CA VAL A 49 11.69 13.60 -10.04
C VAL A 49 11.79 12.55 -8.94
N ILE A 50 12.94 12.45 -8.28
CA ILE A 50 13.16 11.51 -7.18
C ILE A 50 12.27 11.83 -5.99
N GLU A 51 12.13 13.11 -5.64
CA GLU A 51 11.23 13.55 -4.58
C GLU A 51 9.76 13.25 -4.89
N PHE A 52 9.32 13.45 -6.14
CA PHE A 52 7.95 13.16 -6.56
C PHE A 52 7.64 11.65 -6.55
N ILE A 53 8.58 10.81 -7.01
CA ILE A 53 8.45 9.35 -6.96
C ILE A 53 8.38 8.89 -5.50
N GLY A 54 9.27 9.40 -4.64
CA GLY A 54 9.27 9.11 -3.21
C GLY A 54 7.96 9.53 -2.52
N PHE A 55 7.48 10.74 -2.80
CA PHE A 55 6.19 11.21 -2.31
C PHE A 55 5.04 10.30 -2.76
N SER A 56 4.99 9.98 -4.06
CA SER A 56 3.93 9.11 -4.62
C SER A 56 3.93 7.73 -3.98
N ALA A 57 5.11 7.17 -3.69
CA ALA A 57 5.25 5.86 -3.04
C ALA A 57 4.69 5.88 -1.60
N VAL A 58 5.11 6.83 -0.77
CA VAL A 58 4.67 6.91 0.64
C VAL A 58 3.20 7.36 0.73
N PHE A 59 2.74 8.18 -0.21
CA PHE A 59 1.33 8.55 -0.34
C PHE A 59 0.45 7.35 -0.69
N ALA A 60 0.85 6.53 -1.66
CA ALA A 60 0.14 5.31 -2.02
C ALA A 60 0.05 4.34 -0.82
N GLU A 61 1.14 4.19 -0.07
CA GLU A 61 1.17 3.40 1.16
C GLU A 61 0.20 3.94 2.22
N ALA A 62 0.15 5.26 2.44
CA ALA A 62 -0.82 5.88 3.36
C ALA A 62 -2.27 5.66 2.94
N MET A 63 -2.53 5.68 1.62
CA MET A 63 -3.85 5.39 1.08
C MET A 63 -4.27 3.92 1.20
N LEU A 64 -3.39 2.97 1.51
CA LEU A 64 -3.79 1.57 1.75
C LEU A 64 -4.56 1.42 3.08
N GLY A 65 -4.19 2.18 4.11
CA GLY A 65 -4.87 2.14 5.42
C GLY A 65 -6.21 2.87 5.45
N ALA A 66 -6.33 3.98 4.71
CA ALA A 66 -7.53 4.82 4.67
C ALA A 66 -8.85 4.10 4.31
N PRO A 67 -8.94 3.28 3.23
CA PRO A 67 -10.17 2.57 2.91
C PRO A 67 -10.50 1.52 3.96
N GLN A 68 -9.49 0.91 4.61
CA GLN A 68 -9.73 -0.03 5.69
C GLN A 68 -10.33 0.67 6.92
N PHE A 69 -9.81 1.85 7.28
CA PHE A 69 -10.39 2.69 8.34
C PHE A 69 -11.84 3.09 8.04
N HIS A 70 -12.13 3.51 6.81
CA HIS A 70 -13.50 3.86 6.39
C HIS A 70 -14.45 2.66 6.45
N ARG A 71 -14.04 1.50 5.93
CA ARG A 71 -14.87 0.28 5.94
C ARG A 71 -15.15 -0.21 7.35
N ASN A 72 -14.18 -0.12 8.26
CA ASN A 72 -14.36 -0.45 9.67
C ASN A 72 -15.40 0.46 10.32
N TRP A 73 -15.36 1.77 10.01
CA TRP A 73 -16.34 2.74 10.49
C TRP A 73 -17.76 2.45 10.00
N GLU A 74 -17.91 2.16 8.70
CA GLU A 74 -19.21 1.91 8.07
C GLU A 74 -19.85 0.60 8.55
N LYS A 75 -19.05 -0.47 8.63
CA LYS A 75 -19.53 -1.80 9.05
C LYS A 75 -19.74 -1.92 10.55
N LYS A 76 -19.12 -1.04 11.35
CA LYS A 76 -19.08 -1.11 12.83
C LYS A 76 -18.73 -2.50 13.36
N SER A 77 -17.95 -3.25 12.60
CA SER A 77 -17.62 -4.65 12.86
C SER A 77 -16.25 -4.94 12.27
N THR A 78 -15.40 -5.53 13.08
CA THR A 78 -14.02 -5.90 12.76
C THR A 78 -13.85 -7.41 12.65
N ILE A 79 -14.94 -8.12 12.31
CA ILE A 79 -14.92 -9.56 12.07
C ILE A 79 -14.01 -9.85 10.87
N GLY A 80 -12.87 -10.50 11.15
CA GLY A 80 -11.85 -10.87 10.16
C GLY A 80 -10.53 -10.08 10.24
N MET A 81 -10.45 -9.01 11.06
CA MET A 81 -9.20 -8.25 11.22
C MET A 81 -8.43 -8.70 12.46
N SER A 82 -7.22 -9.24 12.25
CA SER A 82 -6.36 -9.69 13.36
C SER A 82 -5.67 -8.52 14.04
N ILE A 83 -5.92 -8.32 15.33
CA ILE A 83 -5.24 -7.28 16.15
C ILE A 83 -3.71 -7.38 16.03
N LYS A 84 -3.18 -8.61 16.01
CA LYS A 84 -1.73 -8.85 15.92
C LYS A 84 -1.15 -8.34 14.61
N MET A 85 -1.91 -8.43 13.52
CA MET A 85 -1.50 -7.92 12.21
C MET A 85 -1.43 -6.39 12.24
N VAL A 86 -2.50 -5.75 12.72
CA VAL A 86 -2.57 -4.28 12.80
C VAL A 86 -1.49 -3.73 13.72
N SER A 87 -1.26 -4.37 14.88
CA SER A 87 -0.18 -3.94 15.79
C SER A 87 1.20 -4.06 15.14
N MET A 88 1.41 -5.06 14.29
CA MET A 88 2.68 -5.23 13.57
C MET A 88 2.85 -4.16 12.49
N TRP A 89 1.76 -3.78 11.80
CA TRP A 89 1.76 -2.65 10.85
C TRP A 89 2.14 -1.36 11.56
N THR A 90 1.46 -1.04 12.66
CA THR A 90 1.73 0.18 13.44
C THR A 90 3.16 0.21 13.94
N CYS A 91 3.68 -0.93 14.39
CA CYS A 91 5.07 -1.04 14.83
C CYS A 91 6.05 -0.78 13.67
N GLY A 92 5.81 -1.37 12.50
CA GLY A 92 6.60 -1.13 11.28
C GLY A 92 6.59 0.35 10.86
N ASP A 93 5.44 0.99 10.84
CA ASP A 93 5.28 2.38 10.42
C ASP A 93 5.93 3.37 11.39
N VAL A 94 5.86 3.08 12.70
CA VAL A 94 6.57 3.84 13.74
C VAL A 94 8.08 3.71 13.53
N PHE A 95 8.60 2.49 13.36
CA PHE A 95 10.03 2.29 13.12
C PHE A 95 10.51 2.99 11.84
N LYS A 96 9.74 2.91 10.76
CA LYS A 96 10.03 3.56 9.48
C LYS A 96 10.06 5.09 9.63
N THR A 97 9.09 5.66 10.34
CA THR A 97 9.01 7.10 10.59
C THR A 97 10.17 7.58 11.45
N VAL A 98 10.53 6.86 12.52
CA VAL A 98 11.70 7.17 13.36
C VAL A 98 12.98 7.11 12.54
N TYR A 99 13.14 6.10 11.67
CA TYR A 99 14.28 6.00 10.77
C TYR A 99 14.41 7.22 9.85
N PHE A 100 13.30 7.70 9.27
CA PHE A 100 13.32 8.89 8.42
C PHE A 100 13.68 10.17 9.18
N ILE A 101 13.22 10.32 10.42
CA ILE A 101 13.58 11.46 11.27
C ILE A 101 15.08 11.42 11.61
N LEU A 102 15.61 10.26 12.02
CA LEU A 102 17.03 10.11 12.36
C LEU A 102 17.98 10.31 11.17
N ARG A 103 17.51 10.03 9.95
CA ARG A 103 18.30 10.19 8.72
C ARG A 103 18.14 11.57 8.07
N GLU A 104 17.46 12.49 8.74
CA GLU A 104 17.14 13.83 8.21
C GLU A 104 16.55 13.75 6.79
N ALA A 105 15.69 12.75 6.57
CA ALA A 105 15.06 12.55 5.27
C ALA A 105 14.18 13.76 4.92
N PRO A 106 13.97 14.03 3.61
CA PRO A 106 13.12 15.12 3.17
C PRO A 106 11.74 15.11 3.86
N PRO A 107 11.15 16.29 4.13
CA PRO A 107 10.01 16.40 5.02
C PRO A 107 8.78 15.59 4.61
N GLN A 108 8.61 15.32 3.32
CA GLN A 108 7.54 14.47 2.79
C GLN A 108 7.52 13.07 3.40
N PHE A 109 8.68 12.48 3.71
CA PHE A 109 8.75 11.09 4.19
C PHE A 109 8.23 10.94 5.61
N TRP A 110 8.65 11.81 6.53
CA TRP A 110 8.21 11.73 7.92
C TRP A 110 6.80 12.31 8.11
N ILE A 111 6.38 13.32 7.33
CA ILE A 111 5.00 13.83 7.38
C ILE A 111 4.02 12.74 6.95
N CYS A 112 4.26 12.10 5.80
CA CYS A 112 3.41 11.00 5.35
C CYS A 112 3.49 9.78 6.28
N GLY A 113 4.66 9.47 6.84
CA GLY A 113 4.83 8.42 7.85
C GLY A 113 4.01 8.67 9.13
N LEU A 114 3.96 9.91 9.63
CA LEU A 114 3.11 10.27 10.77
C LEU A 114 1.62 10.10 10.45
N ILE A 115 1.18 10.43 9.23
CA ILE A 115 -0.20 10.19 8.79
C ILE A 115 -0.50 8.68 8.76
N GLN A 116 0.41 7.86 8.23
CA GLN A 116 0.29 6.40 8.24
C GLN A 116 0.11 5.86 9.66
N VAL A 117 1.03 6.21 10.57
CA VAL A 117 0.96 5.82 11.99
C VAL A 117 -0.35 6.26 12.63
N SER A 118 -0.85 7.45 12.30
CA SER A 118 -2.12 7.97 12.83
C SER A 118 -3.33 7.15 12.36
N ILE A 119 -3.37 6.79 11.08
CA ILE A 119 -4.42 5.94 10.50
C ILE A 119 -4.39 4.56 11.16
N ASP A 120 -3.21 3.99 11.32
CA ASP A 120 -2.98 2.69 11.93
C ASP A 120 -3.43 2.62 13.39
N ILE A 121 -3.08 3.64 14.19
CA ILE A 121 -3.58 3.80 15.56
C ILE A 121 -5.11 3.92 15.57
N GLY A 122 -5.69 4.67 14.62
CA GLY A 122 -7.13 4.81 14.46
C GLY A 122 -7.82 3.47 14.19
N ILE A 123 -7.24 2.63 13.31
CA ILE A 123 -7.73 1.28 13.02
C ILE A 123 -7.60 0.39 14.27
N LEU A 124 -6.46 0.43 14.96
CA LEU A 124 -6.24 -0.36 16.18
C LEU A 124 -7.24 0.01 17.28
N PHE A 125 -7.52 1.31 17.45
CA PHE A 125 -8.55 1.81 18.34
C PHE A 125 -9.94 1.29 17.96
N GLN A 126 -10.32 1.35 16.68
CA GLN A 126 -11.59 0.80 16.20
C GLN A 126 -11.71 -0.70 16.52
N VAL A 127 -10.67 -1.48 16.24
CA VAL A 127 -10.69 -2.93 16.51
C VAL A 127 -10.81 -3.23 18.00
N TRP A 128 -10.10 -2.49 18.85
CA TRP A 128 -10.21 -2.61 20.30
C TRP A 128 -11.61 -2.25 20.81
N TYR A 129 -12.16 -1.12 20.33
CA TYR A 129 -13.47 -0.61 20.73
C TYR A 129 -14.61 -1.57 20.34
N TYR A 130 -14.67 -2.02 19.09
CA TYR A 130 -15.73 -2.93 18.61
C TYR A 130 -15.65 -4.32 19.26
N ARG A 131 -14.47 -4.75 19.72
CA ARG A 131 -14.31 -6.01 20.46
C ARG A 131 -14.77 -5.89 21.91
N HIS A 132 -14.62 -4.72 22.53
CA HIS A 132 -15.02 -4.49 23.93
C HIS A 132 -16.52 -4.19 24.08
N TYR A 133 -17.16 -3.65 23.03
CA TYR A 133 -18.59 -3.32 23.00
C TYR A 133 -19.34 -4.07 21.88
N PRO A 134 -19.51 -5.40 21.98
CA PRO A 134 -20.16 -6.20 20.96
C PRO A 134 -21.63 -5.81 20.71
N GLN A 135 -22.30 -5.18 21.69
CA GLN A 135 -23.67 -4.66 21.56
C GLN A 135 -23.86 -3.53 20.52
N LEU A 136 -22.78 -2.87 20.07
CA LEU A 136 -22.82 -1.84 19.04
C LEU A 136 -22.48 -2.36 17.63
N ALA A 137 -21.99 -3.61 17.54
CA ALA A 137 -21.72 -4.26 16.28
C ALA A 137 -23.05 -4.69 15.65
N LYS A 138 -23.28 -4.33 14.38
CA LYS A 138 -24.44 -4.84 13.64
C LYS A 138 -24.36 -6.37 13.66
N PRO A 139 -25.44 -7.09 14.05
CA PRO A 139 -25.47 -8.54 13.92
C PRO A 139 -25.28 -8.87 12.44
N ALA A 140 -24.42 -9.85 12.15
CA ALA A 140 -24.28 -10.38 10.81
C ALA A 140 -25.65 -10.89 10.36
N VAL A 141 -26.21 -10.28 9.31
CA VAL A 141 -27.31 -10.90 8.57
C VAL A 141 -26.73 -12.20 8.01
N GLN A 142 -27.28 -13.33 8.48
CA GLN A 142 -26.96 -14.68 8.00
C GLN A 142 -27.29 -14.83 6.53
#